data_AF-A0A844KAQ1-F1
#
_entry.id   AF-A0A844KAQ1-F1
#
_cell.length_a   1.000
_cell.length_b   1.000
_cell.length_c   1.000
_cell.angle_alpha   90.00
_cell.angle_beta   90.00
_cell.angle_gamma   90.00
#
_symmetry.space_group_name_H-M   'P 1'
#
loop_
_entity.id
_entity.type
_entity.pdbx_description
1 polymer ?
#
loop_
_entity_poly.entity_id
_entity_poly.type
_entity_poly.pdbx_seq_one_letter_code
_entity_poly.pdbx_strand_id
1 'polypeptide(L)' 'MEQKKIDRINELYKKSKAEGLTPEEAKEQKILRKEYMELIRVNLRSQLNNIDMEQKDGSIVNLGEKYGEKYMNKKGN' A
#
# COMPACT_ATOMS: atom_id res chain seq x y z
N MET A 1 0.31 -8.30 8.68
CA MET A 1 -0.59 -9.24 7.99
C MET A 1 0.05 -10.60 8.01
N GLU A 2 -0.74 -11.65 8.27
CA GLU A 2 -0.25 -13.03 8.28
C GLU A 2 0.00 -13.56 6.86
N GLN A 3 0.99 -14.46 6.73
CA GLN A 3 1.32 -15.10 5.45
C GLN A 3 0.10 -15.76 4.79
N LYS A 4 -0.77 -16.40 5.60
CA LYS A 4 -2.02 -17.03 5.13
C LYS A 4 -2.93 -16.07 4.35
N LYS A 5 -3.02 -14.80 4.77
CA LYS A 5 -3.84 -13.79 4.07
C LYS A 5 -3.23 -13.41 2.72
N ILE A 6 -1.89 -13.38 2.62
CA ILE A 6 -1.17 -13.10 1.37
C ILE A 6 -1.36 -14.27 0.39
N ASP A 7 -1.23 -15.50 0.89
CA ASP A 7 -1.47 -16.70 0.09
C ASP A 7 -2.90 -16.72 -0.44
N ARG A 8 -3.87 -16.36 0.40
CA ARG A 8 -5.28 -16.22 0.01
C ARG A 8 -5.50 -15.15 -1.08
N ILE A 9 -4.82 -14.00 -1.01
CA ILE A 9 -4.86 -12.99 -2.09
C ILE A 9 -4.36 -13.59 -3.42
N ASN A 10 -3.30 -14.40 -3.37
CA ASN A 10 -2.73 -15.04 -4.55
C ASN A 10 -3.63 -16.14 -5.12
N GLU A 11 -4.28 -16.94 -4.27
CA GLU A 11 -5.29 -17.92 -4.67
C GLU A 11 -6.45 -17.23 -5.41
N LEU A 12 -7.05 -16.21 -4.78
CA LEU A 12 -8.15 -15.43 -5.37
C LEU A 12 -7.71 -14.76 -6.68
N TYR A 13 -6.46 -14.33 -6.79
CA TYR A 13 -5.93 -13.77 -8.02
C TYR A 13 -5.86 -14.81 -9.15
N LYS A 14 -5.33 -16.00 -8.86
CA LYS A 14 -5.27 -17.11 -9.83
C LYS A 14 -6.68 -17.53 -10.27
N LYS A 15 -7.61 -17.66 -9.32
CA LYS A 15 -9.01 -17.98 -9.58
C LYS A 15 -9.69 -16.95 -10.48
N SER A 16 -9.52 -15.65 -10.15
CA SER A 16 -10.01 -14.54 -10.95
C SER A 16 -9.53 -14.55 -12.40
N LYS A 17 -8.32 -15.08 -12.67
CA LYS A 17 -7.73 -15.16 -14.01
C LYS A 17 -8.18 -16.38 -14.80
N ALA A 18 -8.44 -17.49 -14.12
CA ALA A 18 -8.83 -18.74 -14.75
C ALA A 18 -10.34 -18.79 -15.05
N GLU A 19 -11.18 -18.56 -14.04
CA GLU A 19 -12.63 -18.79 -14.11
C GLU A 19 -13.46 -17.59 -13.63
N GLY A 20 -12.83 -16.58 -13.03
CA GLY A 20 -13.51 -15.44 -12.43
C GLY A 20 -13.72 -15.61 -10.92
N LEU A 21 -14.31 -14.61 -10.28
CA LEU A 21 -14.62 -14.64 -8.85
C LEU A 21 -16.12 -14.54 -8.63
N THR A 22 -16.61 -15.23 -7.61
CA THR A 22 -17.96 -14.96 -7.11
C THR A 22 -18.02 -13.55 -6.48
N PRO A 23 -19.21 -12.96 -6.32
CA PRO A 23 -19.36 -11.67 -5.65
C PRO A 23 -18.80 -11.65 -4.22
N GLU A 24 -18.86 -12.78 -3.52
CA GLU A 24 -18.33 -12.93 -2.16
C GLU A 24 -16.81 -12.95 -2.16
N GLU A 25 -16.20 -13.72 -3.07
CA GLU A 25 -14.76 -13.81 -3.24
C GLU A 25 -14.15 -12.48 -3.71
N ALA A 26 -14.85 -11.75 -4.58
CA ALA A 26 -14.44 -10.41 -5.00
C ALA A 26 -14.44 -9.42 -3.82
N LYS A 27 -15.43 -9.51 -2.93
CA LYS A 27 -15.48 -8.71 -1.69
C LYS A 27 -14.33 -9.10 -0.75
N GLU A 28 -14.10 -10.39 -0.54
CA GLU A 28 -12.98 -10.92 0.25
C GLU A 28 -11.65 -10.39 -0.28
N GLN A 29 -11.39 -10.56 -1.59
CA GLN A 29 -10.17 -10.10 -2.24
C GLN A 29 -9.96 -8.59 -2.07
N LYS A 30 -11.03 -7.79 -2.19
CA LYS A 30 -10.97 -6.34 -2.01
C LYS A 30 -10.59 -5.95 -0.58
N ILE A 31 -11.15 -6.62 0.43
CA ILE A 31 -10.85 -6.39 1.84
C ILE A 31 -9.38 -6.74 2.12
N LEU A 32 -8.94 -7.93 1.71
CA LEU A 32 -7.57 -8.40 1.91
C LEU A 32 -6.55 -7.47 1.22
N ARG A 33 -6.82 -7.06 -0.02
CA ARG A 33 -5.95 -6.11 -0.74
C ARG A 33 -5.90 -4.74 -0.09
N LYS A 34 -7.01 -4.25 0.47
CA LYS A 34 -7.04 -2.97 1.20
C LYS A 34 -6.17 -3.05 2.45
N GLU A 35 -6.30 -4.11 3.24
CA GLU A 35 -5.48 -4.34 4.44
C GLU A 35 -3.98 -4.43 4.07
N TYR A 36 -3.65 -5.18 3.02
CA TYR A 36 -2.27 -5.31 2.53
C TYR A 36 -1.70 -3.97 2.08
N MET A 37 -2.45 -3.19 1.29
CA MET A 37 -1.99 -1.88 0.82
C MET A 37 -1.79 -0.88 1.97
N GLU A 38 -2.63 -0.87 3.00
CA GLU A 38 -2.41 0.00 4.15
C GLU A 38 -1.10 -0.34 4.86
N LEU A 39 -0.80 -1.63 5.06
CA LEU A 39 0.46 -2.06 5.67
C LEU A 39 1.68 -1.67 4.85
N ILE A 40 1.61 -1.89 3.53
CA ILE A 40 2.69 -1.49 2.62
C ILE A 40 2.89 0.03 2.65
N ARG A 41 1.81 0.82 2.66
CA ARG A 41 1.90 2.29 2.74
C ARG A 41 2.54 2.76 4.04
N VAL A 42 2.18 2.16 5.16
CA VAL A 42 2.78 2.49 6.48
C VAL A 42 4.27 2.16 6.46
N ASN A 43 4.65 0.98 5.97
CA ASN A 43 6.05 0.58 5.90
C ASN A 43 6.86 1.49 4.96
N LEU A 44 6.35 1.77 3.76
CA LEU A 44 7.00 2.67 2.81
C LEU A 44 7.17 4.08 3.39
N ARG A 45 6.16 4.62 4.08
CA ARG A 45 6.27 5.91 4.76
C ARG A 45 7.39 5.91 5.80
N SER A 46 7.49 4.85 6.61
CA SER A 46 8.58 4.72 7.58
C SER A 46 9.95 4.70 6.91
N GLN A 47 10.08 4.09 5.73
CA GLN A 47 11.34 4.10 4.97
C GLN A 47 11.65 5.51 4.46
N LEU A 48 10.66 6.19 3.86
CA LEU A 48 10.83 7.55 3.32
C LEU A 48 11.18 8.58 4.39
N ASN A 49 10.65 8.46 5.61
CA ASN A 49 11.00 9.33 6.74
C ASN A 49 12.49 9.28 7.09
N ASN A 50 13.20 8.22 6.73
CA ASN A 50 14.63 8.04 7.00
C ASN A 50 15.51 8.32 5.76
N ILE A 51 14.96 8.87 4.68
CA ILE A 51 15.70 9.17 3.46
C ILE A 51 15.70 10.69 3.24
N ASP A 52 16.90 11.25 3.27
CA ASP A 52 17.16 12.62 2.87
C ASP A 52 17.73 12.64 1.45
N MET A 53 17.23 13.55 0.63
CA MET A 53 17.64 13.70 -0.77
C MET A 53 18.18 15.10 -1.02
N GLU A 54 19.42 15.17 -1.50
CA GLU A 54 20.04 16.39 -1.98
C GLU A 54 19.53 16.71 -3.39
N GLN A 55 19.05 17.93 -3.59
CA GLN A 55 18.58 18.43 -4.88
C GLN A 55 19.73 19.09 -5.65
N LYS A 56 19.49 19.34 -6.95
CA LYS A 56 20.48 19.99 -7.83
C LYS A 56 20.90 21.38 -7.36
N ASP A 57 20.09 22.05 -6.56
CA ASP A 57 20.36 23.36 -5.97
C ASP A 57 21.10 23.29 -4.63
N GLY A 58 21.47 22.07 -4.17
CA GLY A 58 22.15 21.83 -2.89
C GLY A 58 21.21 21.79 -1.68
N SER A 59 19.90 21.97 -1.87
CA SER A 59 18.93 21.82 -0.78
C SER A 59 18.73 20.34 -0.41
N ILE A 60 18.62 20.05 0.88
CA ILE A 60 18.33 18.71 1.39
C ILE A 60 16.85 18.64 1.75
N VAL A 61 16.15 17.61 1.27
CA VAL A 61 14.74 17.39 1.59
C VAL A 61 14.51 15.97 2.07
N ASN A 62 13.86 15.85 3.23
CA ASN A 62 13.37 14.57 3.74
C ASN A 62 12.18 14.08 2.89
N LEU A 63 12.28 12.87 2.35
CA LEU A 63 11.26 12.33 1.46
C LEU A 63 9.96 12.00 2.19
N GLY A 64 10.05 11.62 3.47
CA GLY A 64 8.90 11.34 4.32
C GLY A 64 8.05 12.59 4.57
N GLU A 65 8.69 13.72 4.84
CA GLU A 65 8.01 15.01 5.01
C GLU A 65 7.38 15.49 3.70
N LYS A 66 8.17 15.52 2.61
CA LYS A 66 7.73 15.99 1.29
C LYS A 66 6.50 15.24 0.75
N TYR A 67 6.44 13.93 0.94
CA TYR A 67 5.37 13.09 0.41
C TYR A 67 4.34 12.67 1.47
N GLY A 68 4.62 12.86 2.76
CA GLY A 68 3.76 12.46 3.88
C GLY A 68 2.53 13.34 4.06
N GLU A 69 2.66 14.66 3.85
CA GLU A 69 1.54 15.62 4.03
C GLU A 69 0.39 15.39 3.03
N LYS A 70 0.72 15.01 1.80
CA LYS A 70 -0.24 14.75 0.71
C LYS A 70 -1.23 13.62 1.05
N TYR A 71 -0.88 12.74 1.99
CA TYR A 71 -1.72 11.65 2.46
C TYR A 71 -2.59 11.99 3.68
N MET A 72 -2.14 12.88 4.58
CA MET A 72 -2.94 13.27 5.75
C MET A 72 -4.14 14.13 5.34
N ASN A 73 -3.96 15.02 4.37
CA ASN A 73 -5.04 15.89 3.87
C ASN A 73 -6.12 15.14 3.07
N LYS A 74 -5.91 13.87 2.71
CA LYS A 74 -6.90 13.02 2.01
C LYS A 74 -7.77 12.16 2.93
N LYS A 75 -7.39 11.96 4.21
CA LYS A 75 -8.20 11.21 5.19
C LYS A 75 -9.13 12.12 6.02
N GLY A 76 -9.09 13.43 5.80
CA GLY A 76 -9.85 14.44 6.54
C GLY A 76 -11.08 15.03 5.83
N ASN A 77 -11.55 14.43 4.73
CA ASN A 77 -12.81 14.80 4.05
C ASN A 77 -13.66 13.55 3.81
#